data_AF-A8ZL88-F1
#
_entry.id   AF-A8ZL88-F1
#
_cell.length_a   1.000
_cell.length_b   1.000
_cell.length_c   1.000
_cell.angle_alpha   90.00
_cell.angle_beta   90.00
_cell.angle_gamma   90.00
#
_symmetry.space_group_name_H-M   'P 1'
#
loop_
_entity.id
_entity.type
_entity.pdbx_description
1 polymer ?
#
loop_
_entity_poly.entity_id
_entity_poly.type
_entity_poly.pdbx_seq_one_letter_code
_entity_poly.pdbx_strand_id
1 'polypeptide(L)'
;MLFRREKPSEDALGPNSYEIWQEKQVAIETAEIEKIEQKTSSKGYLRWINPMTYVGGFWSSLLDDNRREAIKVIISMFGILATASAAVGLIWTVWDATEDRKLTQERLITDRFSKAATLLSNEDNAVRIAAIYSLERIAKDSPRDHWTIMELLSAYVLERSPLDEEDKVSKNEKDKASKQNPISKQSPSTEVTKKSSKSPKPIANDVQAALTVIGRRESGQDQGKQLDLRSHDLSGADLSYADLSVAILRGANLIDANLSGANLRGANLIDANLRGANLIDANLSDAYLSIANFIGANLGGANLSYSNLRKANLRHAHLSGANFRKANLSLADISKAHLGHAHLNDADLSGAYFSGAYLYKANLSSAFLIGADLSRANLSDVILRGANLLSANLSDASLSSADLNNAILLNTDLRETHLIQSQLESKEPPLICNSPLHNKIKIERNRDCDKVAAALHKRLPKIFPSLDDAEIFVKEEQLKIWN
;
A
#
# COMPACT_ATOMS: atom_id res chain seq x y z
N MET A 1 -2.45 -41.93 -2.35
CA MET A 1 -2.24 -43.35 -2.72
C MET A 1 -1.76 -44.06 -1.47
N LEU A 2 -2.57 -44.87 -0.80
CA LEU A 2 -2.86 -46.25 -1.19
C LEU A 2 -4.33 -46.65 -0.94
N PHE A 3 -4.90 -47.17 -2.02
CA PHE A 3 -6.05 -48.04 -2.27
C PHE A 3 -7.00 -48.49 -1.14
N ARG A 4 -8.27 -48.12 -1.36
CA ARG A 4 -9.48 -48.90 -1.03
C ARG A 4 -9.37 -50.28 -1.70
N ARG A 5 -9.53 -51.39 -0.96
CA ARG A 5 -9.71 -52.74 -1.53
C ARG A 5 -11.10 -53.26 -1.19
N GLU A 6 -11.86 -53.56 -2.24
CA GLU A 6 -13.24 -54.02 -2.19
C GLU A 6 -13.38 -55.44 -1.64
N LYS A 7 -14.51 -55.70 -1.00
CA LYS A 7 -14.94 -56.97 -0.41
C LYS A 7 -15.47 -57.89 -1.52
N PRO A 8 -15.09 -59.19 -1.58
CA PRO A 8 -15.66 -60.09 -2.58
C PRO A 8 -17.07 -60.56 -2.17
N SER A 9 -17.94 -60.79 -3.17
CA SER A 9 -19.33 -61.26 -3.03
C SER A 9 -19.43 -62.73 -2.60
N GLU A 10 -20.49 -63.09 -1.88
CA GLU A 10 -20.66 -64.35 -1.12
C GLU A 10 -20.75 -65.67 -1.94
N ASP A 11 -20.80 -65.65 -3.27
CA ASP A 11 -21.09 -66.87 -4.06
C ASP A 11 -19.86 -67.63 -4.62
N ALA A 12 -18.64 -67.38 -4.14
CA ALA A 12 -17.43 -67.93 -4.79
C ALA A 12 -16.54 -68.87 -3.96
N LEU A 13 -16.76 -69.10 -2.66
CA LEU A 13 -15.84 -69.97 -1.88
C LEU A 13 -16.57 -70.74 -0.77
N GLY A 14 -16.29 -72.04 -0.68
CA GLY A 14 -16.92 -72.97 0.28
C GLY A 14 -16.67 -72.65 1.76
N PRO A 15 -17.35 -73.37 2.68
CA PRO A 15 -17.61 -72.94 4.07
C PRO A 15 -16.39 -72.73 4.97
N ASN A 16 -15.16 -73.03 4.51
CA ASN A 16 -13.92 -72.88 5.27
C ASN A 16 -13.00 -71.74 4.77
N SER A 17 -13.49 -70.85 3.93
CA SER A 17 -12.68 -69.80 3.27
C SER A 17 -12.81 -68.42 3.91
N TYR A 18 -13.90 -68.14 4.64
CA TYR A 18 -14.14 -66.85 5.29
C TYR A 18 -13.34 -66.70 6.61
N GLU A 19 -13.17 -67.78 7.38
CA GLU A 19 -12.32 -67.80 8.58
C GLU A 19 -10.83 -67.59 8.24
N ILE A 20 -10.34 -68.21 7.16
CA ILE A 20 -8.95 -68.04 6.71
C ILE A 20 -8.68 -66.61 6.21
N TRP A 21 -9.69 -65.91 5.68
CA TRP A 21 -9.57 -64.51 5.26
C TRP A 21 -9.57 -63.55 6.46
N GLN A 22 -10.38 -63.82 7.49
CA GLN A 22 -10.39 -63.07 8.76
C GLN A 22 -9.06 -63.21 9.51
N GLU A 23 -8.53 -64.44 9.64
CA GLU A 23 -7.24 -64.68 10.32
C GLU A 23 -6.07 -63.97 9.62
N LYS A 24 -6.06 -63.91 8.28
CA LYS A 24 -5.02 -63.20 7.53
C LYS A 24 -5.11 -61.68 7.63
N GLN A 25 -6.28 -61.09 7.87
CA GLN A 25 -6.41 -59.63 8.09
C GLN A 25 -5.95 -59.24 9.51
N VAL A 26 -6.33 -60.01 10.53
CA VAL A 26 -5.90 -59.79 11.92
C VAL A 26 -4.38 -59.96 12.08
N ALA A 27 -3.76 -60.89 11.34
CA ALA A 27 -2.30 -61.08 11.35
C ALA A 27 -1.52 -59.94 10.67
N ILE A 28 -2.13 -59.20 9.74
CA ILE A 28 -1.50 -58.06 9.06
C ILE A 28 -1.67 -56.77 9.89
N GLU A 29 -2.81 -56.58 10.55
CA GLU A 29 -3.02 -55.45 11.48
C GLU A 29 -2.18 -55.58 12.77
N THR A 30 -2.00 -56.79 13.31
CA THR A 30 -1.14 -57.00 14.49
C THR A 30 0.34 -56.76 14.18
N ALA A 31 0.83 -57.08 12.98
CA ALA A 31 2.21 -56.80 12.56
C ALA A 31 2.48 -55.30 12.27
N GLU A 32 1.46 -54.52 11.88
CA GLU A 32 1.57 -53.06 11.74
C GLU A 32 1.47 -52.32 13.09
N ILE A 33 0.69 -52.84 14.05
CA ILE A 33 0.60 -52.30 15.41
C ILE A 33 1.90 -52.53 16.20
N GLU A 34 2.55 -53.69 16.09
CA GLU A 34 3.86 -53.94 16.72
C GLU A 34 4.98 -53.01 16.18
N LYS A 35 4.90 -52.63 14.90
CA LYS A 35 5.83 -51.66 14.29
C LYS A 35 5.60 -50.22 14.73
N ILE A 36 4.38 -49.88 15.17
CA ILE A 36 4.05 -48.56 15.73
C ILE A 36 4.41 -48.52 17.22
N GLU A 37 4.18 -49.60 17.99
CA GLU A 37 4.55 -49.68 19.41
C GLU A 37 6.07 -49.67 19.64
N GLN A 38 6.89 -50.30 18.77
CA GLN A 38 8.35 -50.15 18.85
C GLN A 38 8.85 -48.73 18.57
N LYS A 39 8.05 -47.89 17.88
CA LYS A 39 8.43 -46.50 17.53
C LYS A 39 7.93 -45.46 18.53
N THR A 40 7.01 -45.81 19.43
CA THR A 40 6.49 -44.95 20.52
C THR A 40 7.09 -45.27 21.90
N SER A 41 7.91 -46.30 22.04
CA SER A 41 8.66 -46.62 23.27
C SER A 41 9.96 -45.80 23.42
N SER A 42 9.89 -44.46 23.39
CA SER A 42 11.02 -43.59 23.74
C SER A 42 10.67 -42.39 24.64
N LYS A 43 9.51 -42.39 25.29
CA LYS A 43 9.19 -41.39 26.32
C LYS A 43 8.61 -42.07 27.55
N GLY A 44 9.50 -42.34 28.50
CA GLY A 44 9.17 -42.98 29.77
C GLY A 44 8.18 -42.15 30.59
N TYR A 45 7.08 -42.78 30.96
CA TYR A 45 6.23 -42.36 32.07
C TYR A 45 6.36 -43.37 33.20
N LEU A 46 6.86 -42.89 34.33
CA LEU A 46 6.87 -43.57 35.62
C LEU A 46 5.44 -43.90 36.04
N ARG A 47 5.10 -45.19 35.96
CA ARG A 47 3.88 -45.72 36.55
C ARG A 47 4.07 -45.78 38.06
N TRP A 48 3.29 -44.98 38.77
CA TRP A 48 3.20 -44.94 40.22
C TRP A 48 2.91 -46.34 40.79
N ILE A 49 3.77 -46.81 41.69
CA ILE A 49 3.58 -48.05 42.44
C ILE A 49 2.67 -47.76 43.64
N ASN A 50 1.61 -48.56 43.79
CA ASN A 50 0.75 -48.64 44.98
C ASN A 50 1.60 -49.01 46.22
N PRO A 51 1.66 -48.21 47.29
CA PRO A 51 2.43 -48.54 48.48
C PRO A 51 1.54 -49.29 49.48
N MET A 52 1.17 -50.54 49.22
CA MET A 52 0.41 -51.34 50.20
C MET A 52 0.43 -52.85 49.90
N THR A 53 1.63 -53.44 49.81
CA THR A 53 1.88 -54.87 50.11
C THR A 53 3.38 -55.14 49.98
N TYR A 54 4.13 -55.04 51.09
CA TYR A 54 5.33 -55.84 51.40
C TYR A 54 5.88 -55.36 52.77
N VAL A 55 5.11 -55.60 53.83
CA VAL A 55 5.61 -55.51 55.21
C VAL A 55 5.84 -56.94 55.66
N GLY A 56 7.08 -57.42 55.53
CA GLY A 56 7.45 -58.77 55.94
C GLY A 56 8.88 -59.10 55.54
N GLY A 57 9.86 -58.49 56.20
CA GLY A 57 11.27 -58.83 56.02
C GLY A 57 12.29 -57.73 56.34
N PHE A 58 11.89 -56.45 56.35
CA PHE A 58 12.82 -55.33 56.58
C PHE A 58 12.92 -54.88 58.06
N TRP A 59 12.05 -55.39 58.94
CA TRP A 59 11.93 -54.92 60.33
C TRP A 59 12.80 -55.67 61.36
N SER A 60 13.54 -56.72 61.01
CA SER A 60 14.38 -57.46 61.96
C SER A 60 15.82 -56.95 62.08
N SER A 61 16.23 -55.94 61.30
CA SER A 61 17.59 -55.34 61.37
C SER A 61 17.61 -53.92 61.94
N LEU A 62 16.46 -53.37 62.36
CA LEU A 62 16.30 -51.97 62.74
C LEU A 62 15.75 -51.77 64.17
N LEU A 63 15.94 -52.76 65.03
CA LEU A 63 15.70 -52.67 66.47
C LEU A 63 17.01 -52.99 67.19
N ASP A 64 17.92 -52.01 67.19
CA ASP A 64 19.00 -51.96 68.17
C ASP A 64 19.05 -50.56 68.77
N ASP A 65 19.16 -50.51 70.09
CA ASP A 65 18.63 -49.45 70.93
C ASP A 65 19.65 -48.32 71.10
N ASN A 66 19.86 -47.45 70.09
CA ASN A 66 20.55 -46.17 70.31
C ASN A 66 20.50 -45.04 69.23
N ARG A 67 19.50 -44.98 68.34
CA ARG A 67 19.50 -43.94 67.26
C ARG A 67 18.19 -43.16 67.08
N ARG A 68 17.67 -42.58 68.17
CA ARG A 68 16.47 -41.70 68.11
C ARG A 68 16.67 -40.44 67.27
N GLU A 69 17.88 -39.87 67.21
CA GLU A 69 18.17 -38.67 66.40
C GLU A 69 18.29 -38.97 64.90
N ALA A 70 18.82 -40.14 64.52
CA ALA A 70 18.92 -40.54 63.11
C ALA A 70 17.53 -40.78 62.48
N ILE A 71 16.58 -41.32 63.25
CA ILE A 71 15.20 -41.55 62.81
C ILE A 71 14.47 -40.22 62.55
N LYS A 72 14.67 -39.20 63.39
CA LYS A 72 14.10 -37.85 63.16
C LYS A 72 14.64 -37.21 61.88
N VAL A 73 15.95 -37.33 61.62
CA VAL A 73 16.58 -36.81 60.39
C VAL A 73 16.03 -37.51 59.15
N ILE A 74 15.90 -38.83 59.18
CA ILE A 74 15.33 -39.61 58.06
C ILE A 74 13.87 -39.22 57.79
N ILE A 75 13.03 -39.10 58.83
CA ILE A 75 11.63 -38.65 58.69
C ILE A 75 11.57 -37.23 58.13
N SER A 76 12.45 -36.32 58.57
CA SER A 76 12.51 -34.95 58.04
C SER A 76 12.93 -34.91 56.57
N MET A 77 13.88 -35.75 56.16
CA MET A 77 14.29 -35.87 54.75
C MET A 77 13.16 -36.41 53.87
N PHE A 78 12.42 -37.42 54.33
CA PHE A 78 11.24 -37.92 53.60
C PHE A 78 10.12 -36.87 53.51
N GLY A 79 9.90 -36.05 54.55
CA GLY A 79 8.96 -34.94 54.52
C GLY A 79 9.34 -33.84 53.51
N ILE A 80 10.63 -33.51 53.42
CA ILE A 80 11.16 -32.54 52.43
C ILE A 80 11.05 -33.11 51.01
N LEU A 81 11.32 -34.41 50.81
CA LEU A 81 11.16 -35.07 49.51
C LEU A 81 9.69 -35.13 49.07
N ALA A 82 8.77 -35.42 49.98
CA ALA A 82 7.33 -35.45 49.70
C ALA A 82 6.80 -34.05 49.30
N THR A 83 7.24 -33.00 50.00
CA THR A 83 6.85 -31.61 49.68
C THR A 83 7.46 -31.13 48.36
N ALA A 84 8.72 -31.49 48.05
CA ALA A 84 9.34 -31.20 46.76
C ALA A 84 8.63 -31.91 45.58
N SER A 85 8.20 -33.16 45.79
CA SER A 85 7.44 -33.94 44.78
C SER A 85 6.09 -33.30 44.48
N ALA A 86 5.37 -32.85 45.52
CA ALA A 86 4.11 -32.14 45.38
C ALA A 86 4.29 -30.80 44.64
N ALA A 87 5.37 -30.07 44.91
CA ALA A 87 5.69 -28.83 44.21
C ALA A 87 5.95 -29.05 42.72
N VAL A 88 6.68 -30.10 42.34
CA VAL A 88 6.91 -30.47 40.94
C VAL A 88 5.60 -30.88 40.26
N GLY A 89 4.74 -31.64 40.94
CA GLY A 89 3.40 -31.99 40.44
C GLY A 89 2.49 -30.77 40.23
N LEU A 90 2.55 -29.78 41.12
CA LEU A 90 1.84 -28.51 40.96
C LEU A 90 2.38 -27.70 39.77
N ILE A 91 3.70 -27.64 39.59
CA ILE A 91 4.31 -26.98 38.43
C ILE A 91 3.93 -27.72 37.13
N TRP A 92 3.92 -29.05 37.15
CA TRP A 92 3.57 -29.86 35.99
C TRP A 92 2.08 -29.70 35.62
N THR A 93 1.17 -29.70 36.60
CA THR A 93 -0.26 -29.44 36.36
C THR A 93 -0.54 -28.00 35.93
N VAL A 94 0.20 -27.01 36.44
CA VAL A 94 0.12 -25.62 35.97
C VAL A 94 0.66 -25.52 34.53
N TRP A 95 1.73 -26.24 34.19
CA TRP A 95 2.25 -26.29 32.83
C TRP A 95 1.26 -26.98 31.89
N ASP A 96 0.79 -28.18 32.22
CA ASP A 96 -0.21 -28.94 31.47
C ASP A 96 -1.50 -28.11 31.26
N ALA A 97 -1.99 -27.46 32.32
CA ALA A 97 -3.15 -26.56 32.24
C ALA A 97 -2.90 -25.29 31.40
N THR A 98 -1.65 -24.82 31.27
CA THR A 98 -1.33 -23.67 30.41
C THR A 98 -1.21 -24.06 28.95
N GLU A 99 -0.72 -25.26 28.64
CA GLU A 99 -0.69 -25.83 27.28
C GLU A 99 -2.12 -26.14 26.79
N ASP A 100 -2.93 -26.78 27.63
CA ASP A 100 -4.34 -27.10 27.34
C ASP A 100 -5.21 -25.86 27.13
N ARG A 101 -4.96 -24.79 27.90
CA ARG A 101 -5.66 -23.51 27.72
C ARG A 101 -5.35 -22.89 26.36
N LYS A 102 -4.09 -22.94 25.90
CA LYS A 102 -3.71 -22.44 24.57
C LYS A 102 -4.40 -23.24 23.46
N LEU A 103 -4.34 -24.57 23.52
CA LEU A 103 -4.99 -25.45 22.54
C LEU A 103 -6.51 -25.27 22.49
N THR A 104 -7.14 -25.05 23.65
CA THR A 104 -8.59 -24.81 23.74
C THR A 104 -8.98 -23.45 23.13
N GLN A 105 -8.19 -22.40 23.37
CA GLN A 105 -8.41 -21.08 22.77
C GLN A 105 -8.22 -21.11 21.25
N GLU A 106 -7.17 -21.78 20.75
CA GLU A 106 -6.92 -21.93 19.32
C GLU A 106 -8.05 -22.67 18.60
N ARG A 107 -8.59 -23.74 19.22
CA ARG A 107 -9.77 -24.45 18.69
C ARG A 107 -11.00 -23.55 18.63
N LEU A 108 -11.25 -22.75 19.68
CA LEU A 108 -12.38 -21.82 19.72
C LEU A 108 -12.31 -20.75 18.62
N ILE A 109 -11.11 -20.19 18.38
CA ILE A 109 -10.89 -19.20 17.32
C ILE A 109 -11.12 -19.83 15.94
N THR A 110 -10.57 -21.03 15.72
CA THR A 110 -10.73 -21.77 14.46
C THR A 110 -12.20 -22.07 14.17
N ASP A 111 -12.97 -22.49 15.18
CA ASP A 111 -14.41 -22.75 15.05
C ASP A 111 -15.20 -21.47 14.72
N ARG A 112 -14.95 -20.38 15.45
CA ARG A 112 -15.54 -19.06 15.19
C ARG A 112 -15.23 -18.57 13.78
N PHE A 113 -13.98 -18.73 13.34
CA PHE A 113 -13.53 -18.34 12.00
C PHE A 113 -14.23 -19.15 10.92
N SER A 114 -14.24 -20.48 11.03
CA SER A 114 -14.91 -21.37 10.06
C SER A 114 -16.41 -21.06 9.96
N LYS A 115 -17.08 -20.85 11.09
CA LYS A 115 -18.50 -20.46 11.12
C LYS A 115 -18.73 -19.11 10.47
N ALA A 116 -17.89 -18.11 10.72
CA ALA A 116 -18.03 -16.81 10.08
C ALA A 116 -17.76 -16.88 8.56
N ALA A 117 -16.73 -17.63 8.14
CA ALA A 117 -16.40 -17.80 6.73
C ALA A 117 -17.54 -18.47 5.94
N THR A 118 -18.18 -19.50 6.49
CA THR A 118 -19.34 -20.15 5.83
C THR A 118 -20.56 -19.23 5.69
N LEU A 119 -20.75 -18.29 6.62
CA LEU A 119 -21.84 -17.31 6.56
C LEU A 119 -21.62 -16.23 5.49
N LEU A 120 -20.39 -16.05 4.96
CA LEU A 120 -20.13 -15.12 3.86
C LEU A 120 -20.79 -15.56 2.54
N SER A 121 -21.04 -16.85 2.36
CA SER A 121 -21.72 -17.38 1.18
C SER A 121 -23.25 -17.35 1.28
N ASN A 122 -23.80 -16.80 2.36
CA ASN A 122 -25.25 -16.69 2.55
C ASN A 122 -25.87 -15.70 1.55
N GLU A 123 -27.09 -15.95 1.07
CA GLU A 123 -27.80 -15.05 0.14
C GLU A 123 -28.28 -13.75 0.81
N ASP A 124 -28.53 -13.77 2.12
CA ASP A 124 -28.96 -12.61 2.89
C ASP A 124 -27.78 -11.67 3.19
N ASN A 125 -27.92 -10.42 2.76
CA ASN A 125 -26.97 -9.35 2.99
C ASN A 125 -26.70 -9.11 4.48
N ALA A 126 -27.74 -9.15 5.33
CA ALA A 126 -27.59 -8.92 6.76
C ALA A 126 -26.73 -10.01 7.42
N VAL A 127 -26.87 -11.27 6.98
CA VAL A 127 -26.08 -12.40 7.47
C VAL A 127 -24.61 -12.25 7.07
N ARG A 128 -24.33 -11.86 5.83
CA ARG A 128 -22.95 -11.61 5.37
C ARG A 128 -22.29 -10.47 6.15
N ILE A 129 -23.00 -9.36 6.37
CA ILE A 129 -22.51 -8.24 7.17
C ILE A 129 -22.20 -8.67 8.61
N ALA A 130 -23.08 -9.44 9.24
CA ALA A 130 -22.84 -9.98 10.59
C ALA A 130 -21.61 -10.91 10.64
N ALA A 131 -21.39 -11.70 9.57
CA ALA A 131 -20.20 -12.53 9.44
C ALA A 131 -18.92 -11.69 9.29
N ILE A 132 -18.94 -10.64 8.48
CA ILE A 132 -17.82 -9.70 8.29
C ILE A 132 -17.42 -9.04 9.62
N TYR A 133 -18.37 -8.54 10.39
CA TYR A 133 -18.06 -7.94 11.71
C TYR A 133 -17.63 -8.98 12.75
N SER A 134 -18.10 -10.23 12.63
CA SER A 134 -17.61 -11.34 13.46
C SER A 134 -16.13 -11.64 13.14
N LEU A 135 -15.75 -11.60 11.86
CA LEU A 135 -14.36 -11.73 11.42
C LEU A 135 -13.49 -10.57 11.93
N GLU A 136 -13.97 -9.32 11.87
CA GLU A 136 -13.26 -8.18 12.45
C GLU A 136 -12.93 -8.42 13.93
N ARG A 137 -13.89 -8.92 14.72
CA ARG A 137 -13.68 -9.23 16.13
C ARG A 137 -12.62 -10.31 16.32
N ILE A 138 -12.64 -11.36 15.50
CA ILE A 138 -11.61 -12.41 15.55
C ILE A 138 -10.23 -11.84 15.20
N ALA A 139 -10.14 -10.96 14.21
CA ALA A 139 -8.88 -10.31 13.80
C ALA A 139 -8.30 -9.40 14.89
N LYS A 140 -9.15 -8.83 15.75
CA LYS A 140 -8.73 -8.07 16.95
C LYS A 140 -8.32 -8.98 18.10
N ASP A 141 -9.07 -10.07 18.31
CA ASP A 141 -8.80 -11.05 19.38
C ASP A 141 -7.54 -11.89 19.09
N SER A 142 -7.17 -12.08 17.81
CA SER A 142 -6.05 -12.93 17.38
C SER A 142 -5.14 -12.24 16.35
N PRO A 143 -4.01 -11.64 16.79
CA PRO A 143 -2.98 -11.09 15.89
C PRO A 143 -2.40 -12.11 14.91
N ARG A 144 -2.40 -13.40 15.29
CA ARG A 144 -1.92 -14.49 14.43
C ARG A 144 -2.83 -14.70 13.22
N ASP A 145 -4.15 -14.60 13.40
CA ASP A 145 -5.15 -14.84 12.36
C ASP A 145 -5.58 -13.56 11.63
N HIS A 146 -5.16 -12.39 12.14
CA HIS A 146 -5.45 -11.08 11.59
C HIS A 146 -5.26 -11.01 10.07
N TRP A 147 -4.07 -11.39 9.59
CA TRP A 147 -3.78 -11.34 8.16
C TRP A 147 -4.69 -12.26 7.34
N THR A 148 -4.91 -13.50 7.78
CA THR A 148 -5.75 -14.45 7.05
C THR A 148 -7.18 -13.94 6.92
N ILE A 149 -7.67 -13.20 7.92
CA ILE A 149 -8.97 -12.55 7.85
C ILE A 149 -8.97 -11.39 6.84
N MET A 150 -7.93 -10.56 6.82
CA MET A 150 -7.82 -9.46 5.85
C MET A 150 -7.72 -9.98 4.41
N GLU A 151 -7.00 -11.09 4.21
CA GLU A 151 -6.92 -11.78 2.92
C GLU A 151 -8.27 -12.36 2.49
N LEU A 152 -8.99 -13.01 3.41
CA LEU A 152 -10.35 -13.52 3.15
C LEU A 152 -11.32 -12.39 2.78
N LEU A 153 -11.31 -11.27 3.52
CA LEU A 153 -12.17 -10.13 3.23
C LEU A 153 -11.80 -9.45 1.91
N SER A 154 -10.51 -9.38 1.56
CA SER A 154 -10.07 -8.85 0.28
C SER A 154 -10.53 -9.73 -0.89
N ALA A 155 -10.42 -11.06 -0.74
CA ALA A 155 -10.95 -12.01 -1.71
C ALA A 155 -12.48 -11.93 -1.84
N TYR A 156 -13.18 -11.68 -0.74
CA TYR A 156 -14.62 -11.46 -0.74
C TYR A 156 -15.01 -10.20 -1.56
N VAL A 157 -14.28 -9.10 -1.40
CA VAL A 157 -14.47 -7.88 -2.20
C VAL A 157 -14.21 -8.18 -3.69
N LEU A 158 -13.16 -8.95 -4.01
CA LEU A 158 -12.83 -9.35 -5.38
C LEU A 158 -13.97 -10.07 -6.10
N GLU A 159 -14.56 -11.06 -5.45
CA GLU A 159 -15.63 -11.87 -6.03
C GLU A 159 -16.90 -11.04 -6.29
N ARG A 160 -17.13 -10.02 -5.47
CA ARG A 160 -18.39 -9.26 -5.45
C ARG A 160 -18.32 -7.93 -6.19
N SER A 161 -17.14 -7.45 -6.54
CA SER A 161 -16.93 -6.20 -7.29
C SER A 161 -15.83 -6.32 -8.35
N PRO A 162 -16.04 -7.20 -9.35
CA PRO A 162 -15.10 -7.34 -10.46
C PRO A 162 -15.13 -6.10 -11.36
N LEU A 163 -13.99 -5.75 -11.95
CA LEU A 163 -13.94 -4.77 -13.03
C LEU A 163 -14.60 -5.34 -14.31
N ASP A 164 -15.50 -4.57 -14.91
CA ASP A 164 -16.10 -4.89 -16.21
C ASP A 164 -15.02 -5.02 -17.31
N GLU A 165 -15.16 -6.03 -18.18
CA GLU A 165 -14.21 -6.33 -19.27
C GLU A 165 -14.02 -5.16 -20.25
N GLU A 166 -15.03 -4.30 -20.44
CA GLU A 166 -14.95 -3.13 -21.32
C GLU A 166 -13.92 -2.09 -20.85
N ASP A 167 -13.73 -1.96 -19.53
CA ASP A 167 -12.72 -1.06 -18.94
C ASP A 167 -11.31 -1.64 -19.06
N LYS A 168 -11.17 -2.96 -19.26
CA LYS A 168 -9.88 -3.62 -19.57
C LYS A 168 -9.45 -3.38 -21.02
N VAL A 169 -10.37 -3.26 -21.97
CA VAL A 169 -10.05 -3.10 -23.42
C VAL A 169 -9.45 -1.72 -23.72
N SER A 170 -9.88 -0.67 -23.00
CA SER A 170 -9.27 0.68 -23.12
C SER A 170 -7.78 0.73 -22.74
N LYS A 171 -7.28 -0.29 -22.03
CA LYS A 171 -5.87 -0.43 -21.60
C LYS A 171 -4.99 -1.07 -22.69
N ASN A 172 -5.50 -2.04 -23.45
CA ASN A 172 -4.71 -2.76 -24.47
C ASN A 172 -4.41 -1.93 -25.73
N GLU A 173 -5.24 -0.95 -26.08
CA GLU A 173 -4.99 -0.06 -27.24
C GLU A 173 -3.93 1.02 -26.93
N LYS A 174 -3.84 1.47 -25.67
CA LYS A 174 -2.83 2.45 -25.25
C LYS A 174 -1.41 1.86 -25.18
N ASP A 175 -1.29 0.58 -24.84
CA ASP A 175 -0.01 -0.12 -24.83
C ASP A 175 0.54 -0.40 -26.25
N LYS A 176 -0.34 -0.48 -27.26
CA LYS A 176 0.08 -0.57 -28.68
C LYS A 176 0.45 0.78 -29.29
N ALA A 177 -0.10 1.89 -28.78
CA ALA A 177 0.22 3.24 -29.25
C ALA A 177 1.58 3.79 -28.73
N SER A 178 2.23 3.11 -27.78
CA SER A 178 3.55 3.50 -27.24
C SER A 178 4.75 3.05 -28.09
N LYS A 179 4.54 2.46 -29.28
CA LYS A 179 5.61 2.08 -30.22
C LYS A 179 5.33 2.59 -31.64
N GLN A 180 5.28 3.91 -31.83
CA GLN A 180 5.59 4.55 -33.12
C GLN A 180 5.74 6.07 -32.92
N ASN A 181 6.85 6.62 -33.41
CA ASN A 181 7.12 8.07 -33.43
C ASN A 181 6.50 8.71 -34.70
N PRO A 182 6.31 10.05 -34.73
CA PRO A 182 5.22 10.71 -35.46
C PRO A 182 5.69 11.49 -36.70
N ILE A 183 4.95 11.45 -37.82
CA ILE A 183 4.98 12.54 -38.83
C ILE A 183 3.61 12.70 -39.53
N SER A 184 3.20 13.96 -39.61
CA SER A 184 2.27 14.63 -40.55
C SER A 184 0.82 14.88 -40.15
N LYS A 185 0.46 16.13 -40.40
CA LYS A 185 -0.79 16.85 -40.19
C LYS A 185 -1.89 16.35 -41.12
N GLN A 186 -3.12 16.27 -40.61
CA GLN A 186 -4.32 16.90 -41.19
C GLN A 186 -5.52 16.61 -40.27
N SER A 187 -6.27 17.66 -39.93
CA SER A 187 -7.63 17.53 -39.38
C SER A 187 -8.56 16.91 -40.42
N PRO A 188 -9.56 16.14 -39.99
CA PRO A 188 -10.94 16.60 -40.23
C PRO A 188 -11.88 16.43 -39.02
N SER A 189 -12.71 17.46 -38.88
CA SER A 189 -14.12 17.50 -38.44
C SER A 189 -14.76 16.29 -37.74
N THR A 190 -15.26 16.59 -36.55
CA THR A 190 -16.64 16.33 -36.10
C THR A 190 -17.17 14.89 -36.19
N GLU A 191 -16.93 14.12 -35.13
CA GLU A 191 -17.95 13.21 -34.60
C GLU A 191 -17.71 13.03 -33.09
N VAL A 192 -18.38 13.87 -32.30
CA VAL A 192 -18.52 13.67 -30.85
C VAL A 192 -19.43 12.46 -30.66
N THR A 193 -18.85 11.26 -30.73
CA THR A 193 -19.52 10.07 -30.23
C THR A 193 -19.66 10.23 -28.72
N LYS A 194 -20.90 10.48 -28.29
CA LYS A 194 -21.33 10.45 -26.89
C LYS A 194 -20.94 9.09 -26.29
N LYS A 195 -19.77 9.00 -25.66
CA LYS A 195 -19.47 7.95 -24.69
C LYS A 195 -20.36 8.19 -23.48
N SER A 196 -21.45 7.42 -23.43
CA SER A 196 -22.37 7.32 -22.30
C SER A 196 -21.57 7.10 -21.01
N SER A 197 -21.45 8.14 -20.20
CA SER A 197 -21.09 7.99 -18.79
C SER A 197 -22.21 7.23 -18.11
N LYS A 198 -22.13 5.89 -18.08
CA LYS A 198 -22.89 5.13 -17.08
C LYS A 198 -22.46 5.67 -15.72
N SER A 199 -23.42 6.20 -14.96
CA SER A 199 -23.23 6.51 -13.55
C SER A 199 -22.72 5.25 -12.84
N PRO A 200 -21.68 5.36 -11.99
CA PRO A 200 -21.13 4.19 -11.29
C PRO A 200 -22.24 3.46 -10.53
N LYS A 201 -22.22 2.13 -10.62
CA LYS A 201 -23.19 1.29 -9.91
C LYS A 201 -22.92 1.44 -8.40
N PRO A 202 -23.95 1.61 -7.55
CA PRO A 202 -23.74 1.69 -6.11
C PRO A 202 -23.05 0.43 -5.59
N ILE A 203 -22.02 0.62 -4.76
CA ILE A 203 -21.33 -0.49 -4.10
C ILE A 203 -22.31 -1.25 -3.20
N ALA A 204 -22.21 -2.58 -3.17
CA ALA A 204 -23.09 -3.39 -2.34
C ALA A 204 -22.73 -3.22 -0.85
N ASN A 205 -23.74 -3.22 0.04
CA ASN A 205 -23.53 -2.91 1.46
C ASN A 205 -22.59 -3.91 2.17
N ASP A 206 -22.63 -5.18 1.77
CA ASP A 206 -21.72 -6.22 2.25
C ASP A 206 -20.27 -5.95 1.82
N VAL A 207 -20.05 -5.55 0.58
CA VAL A 207 -18.73 -5.13 0.08
C VAL A 207 -18.24 -3.91 0.85
N GLN A 208 -19.09 -2.91 1.05
CA GLN A 208 -18.76 -1.73 1.85
C GLN A 208 -18.43 -2.09 3.30
N ALA A 209 -19.14 -3.05 3.91
CA ALA A 209 -18.81 -3.53 5.25
C ALA A 209 -17.44 -4.21 5.29
N ALA A 210 -17.11 -5.04 4.29
CA ALA A 210 -15.79 -5.67 4.18
C ALA A 210 -14.68 -4.62 4.04
N LEU A 211 -14.86 -3.64 3.15
CA LEU A 211 -13.93 -2.51 2.97
C LEU A 211 -13.76 -1.68 4.25
N THR A 212 -14.85 -1.48 5.00
CA THR A 212 -14.81 -0.78 6.29
C THR A 212 -13.95 -1.53 7.30
N VAL A 213 -14.08 -2.85 7.38
CA VAL A 213 -13.24 -3.69 8.27
C VAL A 213 -11.78 -3.67 7.82
N ILE A 214 -11.53 -3.85 6.51
CA ILE A 214 -10.19 -3.79 5.93
C ILE A 214 -9.51 -2.44 6.20
N GLY A 215 -10.26 -1.34 6.06
CA GLY A 215 -9.78 0.02 6.29
C GLY A 215 -9.53 0.35 7.76
N ARG A 216 -10.16 -0.35 8.70
CA ARG A 216 -9.92 -0.19 10.15
C ARG A 216 -8.86 -1.14 10.70
N ARG A 217 -8.24 -1.96 9.85
CA ARG A 217 -7.25 -2.93 10.29
C ARG A 217 -6.03 -2.24 10.89
N GLU A 218 -5.37 -2.93 11.80
CA GLU A 218 -4.10 -2.50 12.39
C GLU A 218 -2.96 -2.94 11.47
N SER A 219 -2.52 -2.07 10.54
CA SER A 219 -1.45 -2.41 9.58
C SER A 219 -0.14 -2.90 10.20
N GLY A 220 0.14 -2.56 11.47
CA GLY A 220 1.25 -3.12 12.24
C GLY A 220 1.17 -4.63 12.46
N GLN A 221 -0.02 -5.22 12.36
CA GLN A 221 -0.27 -6.67 12.49
C GLN A 221 -0.19 -7.42 11.14
N ASP A 222 0.07 -6.72 10.02
CA ASP A 222 0.12 -7.33 8.69
C ASP A 222 1.36 -8.23 8.47
N GLN A 223 2.28 -8.33 9.44
CA GLN A 223 3.49 -9.17 9.38
C GLN A 223 4.35 -8.92 8.13
N GLY A 224 4.37 -7.67 7.65
CA GLY A 224 5.10 -7.28 6.43
C GLY A 224 4.42 -7.66 5.11
N LYS A 225 3.20 -8.20 5.17
CA LYS A 225 2.38 -8.49 3.99
C LYS A 225 1.64 -7.23 3.54
N GLN A 226 1.24 -7.19 2.27
CA GLN A 226 0.63 -6.02 1.66
C GLN A 226 -0.80 -6.34 1.25
N LEU A 227 -1.75 -5.53 1.74
CA LEU A 227 -3.15 -5.62 1.34
C LEU A 227 -3.27 -5.48 -0.18
N ASP A 228 -3.90 -6.46 -0.83
CA ASP A 228 -4.06 -6.49 -2.28
C ASP A 228 -5.50 -6.17 -2.68
N LEU A 229 -5.69 -5.00 -3.28
CA LEU A 229 -6.94 -4.50 -3.85
C LEU A 229 -6.74 -4.10 -5.32
N ARG A 230 -5.78 -4.73 -6.01
CA ARG A 230 -5.45 -4.41 -7.42
C ARG A 230 -6.62 -4.70 -8.34
N SER A 231 -6.85 -3.83 -9.32
CA SER A 231 -7.83 -4.08 -10.39
C SER A 231 -9.23 -4.47 -9.88
N HIS A 232 -9.66 -3.90 -8.75
CA HIS A 232 -11.02 -4.06 -8.23
C HIS A 232 -11.89 -2.87 -8.64
N ASP A 233 -13.20 -3.10 -8.77
CA ASP A 233 -14.17 -2.00 -8.83
C ASP A 233 -14.52 -1.53 -7.42
N LEU A 234 -13.92 -0.42 -7.02
CA LEU A 234 -14.15 0.26 -5.74
C LEU A 234 -14.82 1.62 -5.99
N SER A 235 -15.50 1.78 -7.12
CA SER A 235 -16.17 3.03 -7.46
C SER A 235 -17.28 3.37 -6.45
N GLY A 236 -17.31 4.62 -6.02
CA GLY A 236 -18.25 5.11 -5.00
C GLY A 236 -18.05 4.54 -3.59
N ALA A 237 -17.00 3.74 -3.35
CA ALA A 237 -16.73 3.18 -2.02
C ALA A 237 -16.44 4.27 -0.99
N ASP A 238 -16.93 4.09 0.24
CA ASP A 238 -16.51 4.89 1.38
C ASP A 238 -15.28 4.27 2.05
N LEU A 239 -14.13 4.87 1.81
CA LEU A 239 -12.82 4.53 2.35
C LEU A 239 -12.29 5.70 3.19
N SER A 240 -13.18 6.56 3.71
CA SER A 240 -12.76 7.68 4.55
C SER A 240 -12.04 7.19 5.80
N TYR A 241 -10.92 7.84 6.11
CA TYR A 241 -10.03 7.47 7.22
C TYR A 241 -9.51 6.02 7.19
N ALA A 242 -9.66 5.30 6.07
CA ALA A 242 -9.15 3.95 5.95
C ALA A 242 -7.62 3.93 5.99
N ASP A 243 -7.04 2.98 6.72
CA ASP A 243 -5.64 2.63 6.61
C ASP A 243 -5.43 1.77 5.37
N LEU A 244 -4.96 2.38 4.29
CA LEU A 244 -4.56 1.75 3.04
C LEU A 244 -3.05 1.92 2.83
N SER A 245 -2.30 2.13 3.91
CA SER A 245 -0.85 2.28 3.83
C SER A 245 -0.24 1.02 3.24
N VAL A 246 0.75 1.23 2.36
CA VAL A 246 1.46 0.21 1.58
C VAL A 246 0.58 -0.78 0.79
N ALA A 247 -0.72 -0.50 0.66
CA ALA A 247 -1.66 -1.33 -0.07
C ALA A 247 -1.36 -1.33 -1.57
N ILE A 248 -1.69 -2.43 -2.24
CA ILE A 248 -1.56 -2.59 -3.68
C ILE A 248 -2.93 -2.31 -4.33
N LEU A 249 -3.09 -1.12 -4.89
CA LEU A 249 -4.29 -0.61 -5.57
C LEU A 249 -4.05 -0.39 -7.07
N ARG A 250 -2.99 -1.00 -7.62
CA ARG A 250 -2.59 -0.82 -9.01
C ARG A 250 -3.76 -1.16 -9.94
N GLY A 251 -4.11 -0.22 -10.81
CA GLY A 251 -5.19 -0.38 -11.77
C GLY A 251 -6.61 -0.45 -11.20
N ALA A 252 -6.80 -0.23 -9.90
CA ALA A 252 -8.12 -0.23 -9.27
C ALA A 252 -9.00 0.92 -9.80
N ASN A 253 -10.31 0.68 -9.88
CA ASN A 253 -11.29 1.71 -10.19
C ASN A 253 -11.80 2.31 -8.87
N LEU A 254 -11.47 3.58 -8.62
CA LEU A 254 -11.84 4.37 -7.45
C LEU A 254 -12.62 5.62 -7.89
N ILE A 255 -13.33 5.55 -9.03
CA ILE A 255 -14.18 6.65 -9.50
C ILE A 255 -15.15 7.04 -8.39
N ASP A 256 -15.22 8.33 -8.08
CA ASP A 256 -16.12 8.91 -7.08
C ASP A 256 -16.02 8.28 -5.67
N ALA A 257 -14.95 7.54 -5.38
CA ALA A 257 -14.72 6.96 -4.05
C ALA A 257 -14.42 8.07 -3.02
N ASN A 258 -14.89 7.89 -1.79
CA ASN A 258 -14.55 8.77 -0.68
C ASN A 258 -13.33 8.24 0.06
N LEU A 259 -12.18 8.88 -0.12
CA LEU A 259 -10.89 8.60 0.51
C LEU A 259 -10.47 9.75 1.46
N SER A 260 -11.42 10.59 1.90
CA SER A 260 -11.11 11.73 2.76
C SER A 260 -10.41 11.28 4.04
N GLY A 261 -9.26 11.87 4.35
CA GLY A 261 -8.45 11.53 5.53
C GLY A 261 -7.84 10.12 5.50
N ALA A 262 -7.97 9.36 4.39
CA ALA A 262 -7.41 8.02 4.29
C ALA A 262 -5.87 8.06 4.36
N ASN A 263 -5.27 7.04 4.98
CA ASN A 263 -3.84 6.85 4.98
C ASN A 263 -3.44 5.95 3.81
N LEU A 264 -2.91 6.54 2.74
CA LEU A 264 -2.41 5.86 1.53
C LEU A 264 -0.87 5.93 1.45
N ARG A 265 -0.19 6.12 2.59
CA ARG A 265 1.26 6.27 2.61
C ARG A 265 1.95 5.05 1.97
N GLY A 266 2.80 5.30 0.99
CA GLY A 266 3.54 4.25 0.27
C GLY A 266 2.67 3.29 -0.54
N ALA A 267 1.37 3.57 -0.70
CA ALA A 267 0.46 2.71 -1.46
C ALA A 267 0.83 2.73 -2.96
N ASN A 268 0.57 1.61 -3.64
CA ASN A 268 0.77 1.47 -5.07
C ASN A 268 -0.55 1.68 -5.82
N LEU A 269 -0.74 2.87 -6.37
CA LEU A 269 -1.90 3.29 -7.18
C LEU A 269 -1.52 3.53 -8.64
N ILE A 270 -0.47 2.88 -9.13
CA ILE A 270 -0.07 3.00 -10.54
C ILE A 270 -1.26 2.64 -11.43
N ASP A 271 -1.56 3.47 -12.43
CA ASP A 271 -2.69 3.28 -13.35
C ASP A 271 -4.08 3.19 -12.67
N ALA A 272 -4.22 3.60 -11.41
CA ALA A 272 -5.53 3.64 -10.75
C ALA A 272 -6.41 4.76 -11.32
N ASN A 273 -7.73 4.52 -11.37
CA ASN A 273 -8.71 5.50 -11.84
C ASN A 273 -9.42 6.16 -10.65
N LEU A 274 -9.01 7.37 -10.30
CA LEU A 274 -9.51 8.18 -9.18
C LEU A 274 -10.32 9.40 -9.67
N ARG A 275 -10.90 9.33 -10.87
CA ARG A 275 -11.70 10.43 -11.41
C ARG A 275 -12.85 10.77 -10.45
N GLY A 276 -12.98 12.04 -10.08
CA GLY A 276 -14.03 12.52 -9.16
C GLY A 276 -13.88 12.07 -7.70
N ALA A 277 -12.86 11.29 -7.37
CA ALA A 277 -12.66 10.80 -6.00
C ALA A 277 -12.41 11.96 -5.02
N ASN A 278 -12.87 11.79 -3.78
CA ASN A 278 -12.62 12.72 -2.69
C ASN A 278 -11.41 12.25 -1.85
N LEU A 279 -10.29 12.93 -1.93
CA LEU A 279 -9.06 12.69 -1.16
C LEU A 279 -8.68 13.89 -0.27
N ILE A 280 -9.66 14.70 0.17
CA ILE A 280 -9.39 15.80 1.10
C ILE A 280 -8.61 15.28 2.31
N ASP A 281 -7.52 15.95 2.66
CA ASP A 281 -6.64 15.64 3.80
C ASP A 281 -6.08 14.20 3.81
N ALA A 282 -6.15 13.47 2.69
CA ALA A 282 -5.58 12.13 2.60
C ALA A 282 -4.05 12.17 2.64
N ASN A 283 -3.43 11.15 3.26
CA ASN A 283 -1.99 10.99 3.29
C ASN A 283 -1.50 10.06 2.18
N LEU A 284 -1.00 10.63 1.09
CA LEU A 284 -0.41 9.94 -0.07
C LEU A 284 1.13 10.08 -0.09
N SER A 285 1.77 10.37 1.05
CA SER A 285 3.22 10.52 1.08
C SER A 285 3.90 9.23 0.62
N ASP A 286 4.98 9.35 -0.15
CA ASP A 286 5.72 8.21 -0.71
C ASP A 286 4.91 7.28 -1.65
N ALA A 287 3.67 7.63 -2.01
CA ALA A 287 2.82 6.77 -2.83
C ALA A 287 3.29 6.69 -4.30
N TYR A 288 3.03 5.55 -4.94
CA TYR A 288 3.29 5.33 -6.36
C TYR A 288 2.01 5.60 -7.16
N LEU A 289 1.97 6.73 -7.86
CA LEU A 289 0.79 7.29 -8.53
C LEU A 289 1.03 7.49 -10.04
N SER A 290 2.04 6.84 -10.61
CA SER A 290 2.40 7.07 -12.00
C SER A 290 1.26 6.64 -12.92
N ILE A 291 0.93 7.50 -13.88
CA ILE A 291 -0.15 7.28 -14.86
C ILE A 291 -1.56 7.24 -14.21
N ALA A 292 -1.70 7.48 -12.90
CA ALA A 292 -3.01 7.52 -12.25
C ALA A 292 -3.89 8.66 -12.79
N ASN A 293 -5.20 8.42 -12.81
CA ASN A 293 -6.19 9.37 -13.33
C ASN A 293 -6.96 10.04 -12.21
N PHE A 294 -6.70 11.32 -11.97
CA PHE A 294 -7.32 12.19 -10.98
C PHE A 294 -8.20 13.29 -11.60
N ILE A 295 -8.72 13.11 -12.81
CA ILE A 295 -9.56 14.14 -13.44
C ILE A 295 -10.70 14.54 -12.50
N GLY A 296 -10.79 15.83 -12.17
CA GLY A 296 -11.85 16.37 -11.30
C GLY A 296 -11.84 15.84 -9.86
N ALA A 297 -10.81 15.11 -9.43
CA ALA A 297 -10.68 14.64 -8.05
C ALA A 297 -10.45 15.82 -7.09
N ASN A 298 -10.86 15.66 -5.83
CA ASN A 298 -10.64 16.65 -4.80
C ASN A 298 -9.53 16.20 -3.85
N LEU A 299 -8.36 16.83 -3.92
CA LEU A 299 -7.19 16.57 -3.09
C LEU A 299 -6.84 17.80 -2.22
N GLY A 300 -7.83 18.61 -1.84
CA GLY A 300 -7.61 19.77 -0.97
C GLY A 300 -6.91 19.36 0.33
N GLY A 301 -5.80 20.01 0.67
CA GLY A 301 -5.02 19.71 1.88
C GLY A 301 -4.27 18.36 1.89
N ALA A 302 -4.40 17.53 0.84
CA ALA A 302 -3.78 16.21 0.81
C ALA A 302 -2.25 16.27 0.87
N ASN A 303 -1.64 15.28 1.52
CA ASN A 303 -0.19 15.16 1.60
C ASN A 303 0.35 14.21 0.52
N LEU A 304 0.97 14.74 -0.53
CA LEU A 304 1.62 14.01 -1.62
C LEU A 304 3.15 14.14 -1.58
N SER A 305 3.74 14.52 -0.44
CA SER A 305 5.20 14.70 -0.36
C SER A 305 5.94 13.41 -0.74
N TYR A 306 7.04 13.54 -1.50
CA TYR A 306 7.86 12.42 -1.99
C TYR A 306 7.15 11.37 -2.86
N SER A 307 5.89 11.60 -3.23
CA SER A 307 5.15 10.66 -4.09
C SER A 307 5.61 10.73 -5.56
N ASN A 308 5.30 9.70 -6.33
CA ASN A 308 5.59 9.62 -7.75
C ASN A 308 4.31 9.71 -8.59
N LEU A 309 3.98 10.90 -9.08
CA LEU A 309 2.88 11.22 -9.99
C LEU A 309 3.33 11.36 -11.45
N ARG A 310 4.46 10.76 -11.85
CA ARG A 310 4.96 10.88 -13.22
C ARG A 310 3.88 10.47 -14.23
N LYS A 311 3.59 11.36 -15.18
CA LYS A 311 2.53 11.19 -16.21
C LYS A 311 1.10 11.02 -15.66
N ALA A 312 0.84 11.37 -14.39
CA ALA A 312 -0.52 11.36 -13.86
C ALA A 312 -1.40 12.42 -14.55
N ASN A 313 -2.71 12.19 -14.57
CA ASN A 313 -3.68 13.13 -15.13
C ASN A 313 -4.48 13.79 -14.00
N LEU A 314 -4.18 15.04 -13.70
CA LEU A 314 -4.77 15.86 -12.65
C LEU A 314 -5.62 17.01 -13.22
N ARG A 315 -6.06 16.91 -14.49
CA ARG A 315 -6.85 17.97 -15.12
C ARG A 315 -8.09 18.28 -14.30
N HIS A 316 -8.39 19.55 -14.11
CA HIS A 316 -9.55 20.02 -13.33
C HIS A 316 -9.58 19.56 -11.86
N ALA A 317 -8.50 18.97 -11.33
CA ALA A 317 -8.47 18.56 -9.93
C ALA A 317 -8.46 19.77 -8.99
N HIS A 318 -9.05 19.60 -7.81
CA HIS A 318 -8.92 20.57 -6.71
C HIS A 318 -7.72 20.19 -5.85
N LEU A 319 -6.71 21.04 -5.81
CA LEU A 319 -5.39 20.77 -5.22
C LEU A 319 -4.98 21.88 -4.23
N SER A 320 -5.95 22.68 -3.77
CA SER A 320 -5.66 23.85 -2.95
C SER A 320 -5.08 23.43 -1.59
N GLY A 321 -3.95 24.03 -1.21
CA GLY A 321 -3.21 23.68 0.00
C GLY A 321 -2.54 22.30 0.00
N ALA A 322 -2.60 21.54 -1.11
CA ALA A 322 -1.97 20.22 -1.17
C ALA A 322 -0.44 20.30 -1.09
N ASN A 323 0.18 19.31 -0.45
CA ASN A 323 1.63 19.24 -0.28
C ASN A 323 2.29 18.30 -1.28
N PHE A 324 3.01 18.85 -2.25
CA PHE A 324 3.81 18.15 -3.26
C PHE A 324 5.32 18.29 -3.05
N ARG A 325 5.77 18.64 -1.83
CA ARG A 325 7.21 18.80 -1.55
C ARG A 325 7.99 17.57 -2.02
N LYS A 326 8.99 17.80 -2.88
CA LYS A 326 9.86 16.76 -3.46
C LYS A 326 9.12 15.64 -4.22
N ALA A 327 7.86 15.84 -4.60
CA ALA A 327 7.13 14.88 -5.43
C ALA A 327 7.66 14.91 -6.86
N ASN A 328 7.57 13.77 -7.55
CA ASN A 328 7.84 13.68 -8.98
C ASN A 328 6.53 13.80 -9.76
N LEU A 329 6.33 14.92 -10.42
CA LEU A 329 5.19 15.24 -11.30
C LEU A 329 5.64 15.41 -12.75
N SER A 330 6.82 14.91 -13.11
CA SER A 330 7.34 15.03 -14.48
C SER A 330 6.32 14.49 -15.49
N LEU A 331 6.10 15.27 -16.57
CA LEU A 331 5.14 14.97 -17.63
C LEU A 331 3.68 14.79 -17.18
N ALA A 332 3.29 15.20 -15.97
CA ALA A 332 1.91 15.15 -15.51
C ALA A 332 1.05 16.21 -16.24
N ASP A 333 -0.23 15.90 -16.49
CA ASP A 333 -1.21 16.87 -16.99
C ASP A 333 -2.00 17.46 -15.83
N ILE A 334 -1.69 18.70 -15.47
CA ILE A 334 -2.27 19.47 -14.37
C ILE A 334 -3.06 20.67 -14.95
N SER A 335 -3.42 20.60 -16.23
CA SER A 335 -4.11 21.69 -16.93
C SER A 335 -5.44 22.02 -16.27
N LYS A 336 -5.71 23.33 -16.09
CA LYS A 336 -6.94 23.85 -15.48
C LYS A 336 -7.23 23.36 -14.04
N ALA A 337 -6.23 22.83 -13.34
CA ALA A 337 -6.38 22.42 -11.94
C ALA A 337 -6.24 23.62 -10.98
N HIS A 338 -6.74 23.47 -9.75
CA HIS A 338 -6.75 24.53 -8.73
C HIS A 338 -5.70 24.26 -7.64
N LEU A 339 -4.49 24.81 -7.77
CA LEU A 339 -3.35 24.65 -6.86
C LEU A 339 -3.13 25.86 -5.95
N GLY A 340 -4.17 26.64 -5.66
CA GLY A 340 -4.04 27.80 -4.76
C GLY A 340 -3.40 27.41 -3.43
N HIS A 341 -2.38 28.13 -2.98
CA HIS A 341 -1.65 27.85 -1.73
C HIS A 341 -0.96 26.47 -1.66
N ALA A 342 -0.82 25.73 -2.77
CA ALA A 342 -0.15 24.43 -2.76
C ALA A 342 1.36 24.55 -2.50
N HIS A 343 1.96 23.52 -1.88
CA HIS A 343 3.38 23.46 -1.59
C HIS A 343 4.10 22.54 -2.58
N LEU A 344 4.79 23.09 -3.57
CA LEU A 344 5.56 22.35 -4.59
C LEU A 344 7.07 22.59 -4.47
N ASN A 345 7.57 23.00 -3.30
CA ASN A 345 8.98 23.27 -3.14
C ASN A 345 9.81 22.00 -3.42
N ASP A 346 10.90 22.16 -4.17
CA ASP A 346 11.79 21.09 -4.60
C ASP A 346 11.12 19.97 -5.44
N ALA A 347 9.90 20.17 -5.94
CA ALA A 347 9.21 19.19 -6.78
C ALA A 347 9.83 19.11 -8.18
N ASP A 348 9.79 17.93 -8.78
CA ASP A 348 10.13 17.74 -10.19
C ASP A 348 8.87 17.88 -11.06
N LEU A 349 8.78 18.97 -11.80
CA LEU A 349 7.69 19.35 -12.68
C LEU A 349 8.16 19.38 -14.15
N SER A 350 9.28 18.73 -14.47
CA SER A 350 9.88 18.78 -15.80
C SER A 350 8.91 18.25 -16.86
N GLY A 351 8.64 19.07 -17.88
CA GLY A 351 7.71 18.77 -18.97
C GLY A 351 6.24 18.64 -18.55
N ALA A 352 5.86 19.08 -17.35
CA ALA A 352 4.46 19.04 -16.90
C ALA A 352 3.59 20.07 -17.64
N TYR A 353 2.30 19.76 -17.81
CA TYR A 353 1.33 20.64 -18.46
C TYR A 353 0.48 21.36 -17.41
N PHE A 354 0.59 22.68 -17.36
CA PHE A 354 -0.12 23.59 -16.47
C PHE A 354 -1.01 24.57 -17.22
N SER A 355 -1.32 24.34 -18.51
CA SER A 355 -2.03 25.34 -19.29
C SER A 355 -3.37 25.72 -18.65
N GLY A 356 -3.54 27.01 -18.35
CA GLY A 356 -4.72 27.54 -17.65
C GLY A 356 -4.90 27.10 -16.19
N ALA A 357 -3.88 26.54 -15.54
CA ALA A 357 -3.95 26.16 -14.13
C ALA A 357 -3.94 27.38 -13.20
N TYR A 358 -4.51 27.24 -11.99
CA TYR A 358 -4.57 28.29 -10.99
C TYR A 358 -3.59 28.02 -9.85
N LEU A 359 -2.47 28.73 -9.80
CA LEU A 359 -1.39 28.55 -8.83
C LEU A 359 -1.22 29.78 -7.90
N TYR A 360 -2.27 30.57 -7.70
CA TYR A 360 -2.23 31.75 -6.85
C TYR A 360 -1.67 31.41 -5.46
N LYS A 361 -0.61 32.13 -5.04
CA LYS A 361 0.10 31.91 -3.77
C LYS A 361 0.69 30.50 -3.57
N ALA A 362 0.86 29.72 -4.63
CA ALA A 362 1.57 28.44 -4.53
C ALA A 362 3.08 28.67 -4.29
N ASN A 363 3.72 27.73 -3.61
CA ASN A 363 5.15 27.76 -3.36
C ASN A 363 5.87 26.77 -4.28
N LEU A 364 6.56 27.27 -5.30
CA LEU A 364 7.40 26.51 -6.24
C LEU A 364 8.90 26.78 -6.00
N SER A 365 9.30 27.16 -4.78
CA SER A 365 10.71 27.42 -4.47
C SER A 365 11.59 26.21 -4.81
N SER A 366 12.68 26.43 -5.54
CA SER A 366 13.61 25.39 -6.00
C SER A 366 12.99 24.26 -6.84
N ALA A 367 11.78 24.43 -7.37
CA ALA A 367 11.15 23.43 -8.22
C ALA A 367 11.83 23.33 -9.60
N PHE A 368 11.80 22.14 -10.20
CA PHE A 368 12.32 21.89 -11.55
C PHE A 368 11.17 21.96 -12.56
N LEU A 369 11.06 23.05 -13.31
CA LEU A 369 10.02 23.32 -14.31
C LEU A 369 10.58 23.23 -15.74
N ILE A 370 11.62 22.41 -15.95
CA ILE A 370 12.33 22.33 -17.23
C ILE A 370 11.36 21.88 -18.32
N GLY A 371 11.14 22.71 -19.35
CA GLY A 371 10.23 22.41 -20.44
C GLY A 371 8.74 22.36 -20.06
N ALA A 372 8.35 22.84 -18.88
CA ALA A 372 6.95 22.84 -18.46
C ALA A 372 6.12 23.86 -19.25
N ASP A 373 4.86 23.54 -19.52
CA ASP A 373 3.91 24.45 -20.18
C ASP A 373 3.00 25.11 -19.15
N LEU A 374 3.31 26.34 -18.75
CA LEU A 374 2.49 27.18 -17.87
C LEU A 374 1.70 28.25 -18.64
N SER A 375 1.45 28.05 -19.94
CA SER A 375 0.72 29.03 -20.75
C SER A 375 -0.65 29.35 -20.16
N ARG A 376 -1.01 30.64 -20.11
CA ARG A 376 -2.27 31.14 -19.52
C ARG A 376 -2.50 30.77 -18.05
N ALA A 377 -1.49 30.28 -17.33
CA ALA A 377 -1.64 29.95 -15.92
C ALA A 377 -1.77 31.23 -15.08
N ASN A 378 -2.53 31.17 -13.99
CA ASN A 378 -2.53 32.22 -12.97
C ASN A 378 -1.43 31.92 -11.95
N LEU A 379 -0.34 32.67 -12.04
CA LEU A 379 0.83 32.61 -11.17
C LEU A 379 0.92 33.86 -10.26
N SER A 380 -0.22 34.51 -9.98
CA SER A 380 -0.23 35.70 -9.11
C SER A 380 0.23 35.35 -7.70
N ASP A 381 1.10 36.19 -7.12
CA ASP A 381 1.72 35.99 -5.79
C ASP A 381 2.44 34.64 -5.61
N VAL A 382 2.83 33.96 -6.70
CA VAL A 382 3.53 32.68 -6.63
C VAL A 382 4.97 32.89 -6.13
N ILE A 383 5.51 31.91 -5.40
CA ILE A 383 6.91 31.92 -4.96
C ILE A 383 7.72 31.00 -5.88
N LEU A 384 8.54 31.57 -6.75
CA LEU A 384 9.42 30.85 -7.71
C LEU A 384 10.90 30.99 -7.34
N ARG A 385 11.21 31.28 -6.07
CA ARG A 385 12.58 31.49 -5.60
C ARG A 385 13.49 30.32 -5.96
N GLY A 386 14.55 30.56 -6.71
CA GLY A 386 15.50 29.52 -7.09
C GLY A 386 14.93 28.42 -8.01
N ALA A 387 13.71 28.55 -8.51
CA ALA A 387 13.12 27.60 -9.44
C ALA A 387 13.89 27.57 -10.77
N ASN A 388 13.88 26.43 -11.45
CA ASN A 388 14.49 26.27 -12.76
C ASN A 388 13.42 26.17 -13.84
N LEU A 389 13.27 27.22 -14.65
CA LEU A 389 12.28 27.30 -15.73
C LEU A 389 12.92 27.20 -17.13
N LEU A 390 14.08 26.51 -17.22
CA LEU A 390 14.75 26.24 -18.49
C LEU A 390 13.76 25.73 -19.54
N SER A 391 13.65 26.40 -20.67
CA SER A 391 12.76 26.01 -21.78
C SER A 391 11.26 25.96 -21.43
N ALA A 392 10.83 26.56 -20.31
CA ALA A 392 9.42 26.60 -19.94
C ALA A 392 8.64 27.62 -20.78
N ASN A 393 7.35 27.35 -20.99
CA ASN A 393 6.43 28.26 -21.66
C ASN A 393 5.55 28.98 -20.63
N LEU A 394 5.68 30.30 -20.51
CA LEU A 394 4.81 31.14 -19.66
C LEU A 394 3.97 32.13 -20.49
N SER A 395 3.83 31.92 -21.80
CA SER A 395 3.01 32.80 -22.65
C SER A 395 1.61 33.02 -22.09
N ASP A 396 1.16 34.27 -22.08
CA ASP A 396 -0.13 34.71 -21.50
C ASP A 396 -0.33 34.41 -20.00
N ALA A 397 0.71 33.99 -19.27
CA ALA A 397 0.60 33.72 -17.84
C ALA A 397 0.56 35.02 -17.03
N SER A 398 -0.25 35.03 -15.97
CA SER A 398 -0.32 36.15 -15.03
C SER A 398 0.72 35.98 -13.93
N LEU A 399 1.78 36.80 -13.94
CA LEU A 399 2.89 36.78 -12.98
C LEU A 399 2.82 37.94 -11.98
N SER A 400 1.64 38.52 -11.77
CA SER A 400 1.48 39.69 -10.92
C SER A 400 1.95 39.40 -9.50
N SER A 401 2.89 40.21 -9.00
CA SER A 401 3.50 40.06 -7.66
C SER A 401 4.21 38.72 -7.40
N ALA A 402 4.49 37.92 -8.44
CA ALA A 402 5.31 36.72 -8.34
C ALA A 402 6.73 37.04 -7.85
N ASP A 403 7.25 36.20 -6.96
CA ASP A 403 8.63 36.27 -6.48
C ASP A 403 9.53 35.37 -7.33
N LEU A 404 10.33 36.00 -8.20
CA LEU A 404 11.24 35.33 -9.14
C LEU A 404 12.69 35.29 -8.65
N ASN A 405 12.95 35.55 -7.36
CA ASN A 405 14.32 35.77 -6.91
C ASN A 405 15.21 34.55 -7.16
N ASN A 406 16.37 34.78 -7.79
CA ASN A 406 17.31 33.73 -8.22
C ASN A 406 16.71 32.62 -9.11
N ALA A 407 15.52 32.80 -9.71
CA ALA A 407 14.98 31.83 -10.66
C ALA A 407 15.87 31.77 -11.93
N ILE A 408 15.96 30.61 -12.58
CA ILE A 408 16.65 30.46 -13.85
C ILE A 408 15.62 30.55 -14.97
N LEU A 409 15.74 31.59 -15.80
CA LEU A 409 14.92 31.87 -16.98
C LEU A 409 15.82 31.79 -18.22
N LEU A 410 16.21 30.56 -18.58
CA LEU A 410 16.98 30.28 -19.79
C LEU A 410 16.04 29.70 -20.84
N ASN A 411 15.96 30.32 -22.02
CA ASN A 411 15.05 29.88 -23.07
C ASN A 411 13.59 29.80 -22.58
N THR A 412 13.18 30.71 -21.71
CA THR A 412 11.84 30.73 -21.12
C THR A 412 10.94 31.72 -21.86
N ASP A 413 9.77 31.28 -22.34
CA ASP A 413 8.84 32.17 -23.06
C ASP A 413 8.10 33.08 -22.08
N LEU A 414 8.43 34.37 -22.07
CA LEU A 414 7.77 35.39 -21.23
C LEU A 414 6.97 36.39 -22.07
N ARG A 415 6.71 36.09 -23.36
CA ARG A 415 5.86 36.92 -24.22
C ARG A 415 4.45 37.01 -23.64
N GLU A 416 3.83 38.20 -23.76
CA GLU A 416 2.46 38.46 -23.29
C GLU A 416 2.20 38.11 -21.80
N THR A 417 3.25 38.02 -20.98
CA THR A 417 3.10 37.85 -19.53
C THR A 417 2.69 39.15 -18.84
N HIS A 418 1.89 39.04 -17.77
CA HIS A 418 1.61 40.17 -16.87
C HIS A 418 2.72 40.34 -15.82
N LEU A 419 3.93 40.65 -16.29
CA LEU A 419 5.13 40.89 -15.49
C LEU A 419 5.50 42.38 -15.51
N ILE A 420 6.01 42.91 -14.39
CA ILE A 420 6.51 44.29 -14.32
C ILE A 420 8.03 44.34 -14.14
N GLN A 421 8.65 45.43 -14.60
CA GLN A 421 10.09 45.66 -14.57
C GLN A 421 10.71 45.41 -13.18
N SER A 422 10.06 45.90 -12.11
CA SER A 422 10.60 45.80 -10.74
C SER A 422 10.72 44.37 -10.23
N GLN A 423 9.97 43.39 -10.76
CA GLN A 423 10.12 41.98 -10.41
C GLN A 423 11.40 41.37 -10.99
N LEU A 424 11.95 41.96 -12.06
CA LEU A 424 13.16 41.53 -12.73
C LEU A 424 14.42 42.26 -12.25
N GLU A 425 14.26 43.31 -11.44
CA GLU A 425 15.30 44.18 -10.88
C GLU A 425 15.31 44.13 -9.33
N SER A 426 14.79 43.04 -8.76
CA SER A 426 14.85 42.82 -7.32
C SER A 426 16.30 42.73 -6.82
N LYS A 427 16.48 42.73 -5.48
CA LYS A 427 17.81 42.58 -4.86
C LYS A 427 18.54 41.29 -5.28
N GLU A 428 17.78 40.24 -5.55
CA GLU A 428 18.28 38.94 -6.01
C GLU A 428 17.53 38.55 -7.29
N PRO A 429 17.82 39.20 -8.42
CA PRO A 429 16.99 39.10 -9.61
C PRO A 429 17.06 37.69 -10.22
N PRO A 430 16.06 37.28 -11.02
CA PRO A 430 16.17 36.07 -11.82
C PRO A 430 17.32 36.18 -12.82
N LEU A 431 17.90 35.04 -13.17
CA LEU A 431 18.91 34.93 -14.23
C LEU A 431 18.20 34.77 -15.57
N ILE A 432 18.31 35.78 -16.43
CA ILE A 432 17.63 35.83 -17.72
C ILE A 432 18.64 35.61 -18.85
N CYS A 433 18.40 34.59 -19.67
CA CYS A 433 19.18 34.33 -20.88
C CYS A 433 18.28 33.77 -21.99
N ASN A 434 18.45 34.26 -23.22
CA ASN A 434 17.64 33.93 -24.38
C ASN A 434 16.13 33.77 -24.11
N SER A 435 15.56 34.66 -23.29
CA SER A 435 14.14 34.58 -22.91
C SER A 435 13.40 35.79 -23.49
N PRO A 436 12.44 35.59 -24.41
CA PRO A 436 11.71 36.69 -25.03
C PRO A 436 10.80 37.35 -23.99
N LEU A 437 10.78 38.68 -23.97
CA LEU A 437 10.04 39.50 -23.02
C LEU A 437 8.94 40.28 -23.74
N HIS A 438 7.88 40.65 -23.03
CA HIS A 438 6.86 41.56 -23.57
C HIS A 438 7.41 42.99 -23.72
N ASN A 439 6.91 43.72 -24.72
CA ASN A 439 7.44 45.00 -25.22
C ASN A 439 7.55 46.14 -24.18
N LYS A 440 6.86 46.03 -23.04
CA LYS A 440 6.91 47.04 -21.97
C LYS A 440 8.15 46.91 -21.07
N ILE A 441 8.82 45.76 -21.09
CA ILE A 441 10.02 45.49 -20.28
C ILE A 441 11.25 45.91 -21.07
N LYS A 442 12.14 46.70 -20.45
CA LYS A 442 13.33 47.28 -21.10
C LYS A 442 14.64 46.57 -20.72
N ILE A 443 14.57 45.30 -20.34
CA ILE A 443 15.72 44.49 -19.94
C ILE A 443 16.24 43.69 -21.13
N GLU A 444 17.56 43.57 -21.25
CA GLU A 444 18.19 42.71 -22.25
C GLU A 444 17.88 41.23 -21.97
N ARG A 445 17.35 40.51 -22.98
CA ARG A 445 17.02 39.08 -22.87
C ARG A 445 18.21 38.16 -22.56
N ASN A 446 19.44 38.66 -22.72
CA ASN A 446 20.69 37.92 -22.51
C ASN A 446 21.50 38.41 -21.29
N ARG A 447 20.88 39.22 -20.41
CA ARG A 447 21.54 39.92 -19.30
C ARG A 447 22.47 39.06 -18.44
N ASP A 448 22.10 37.80 -18.17
CA ASP A 448 22.81 36.95 -17.19
C ASP A 448 23.28 35.61 -17.76
N CYS A 449 23.46 35.48 -19.08
CA CYS A 449 23.87 34.21 -19.71
C CYS A 449 25.14 33.60 -19.06
N ASP A 450 26.16 34.42 -18.77
CA ASP A 450 27.41 33.94 -18.14
C ASP A 450 27.18 33.35 -16.73
N LYS A 451 26.20 33.87 -15.98
CA LYS A 451 25.88 33.40 -14.62
C LYS A 451 24.97 32.18 -14.62
N VAL A 452 24.18 31.98 -15.69
CA VAL A 452 23.26 30.85 -15.81
C VAL A 452 24.03 29.53 -15.77
N ALA A 453 25.17 29.43 -16.46
CA ALA A 453 25.98 28.20 -16.48
C ALA A 453 26.40 27.76 -15.07
N ALA A 454 26.95 28.68 -14.26
CA ALA A 454 27.32 28.41 -12.88
C ALA A 454 26.11 28.00 -12.01
N ALA A 455 24.95 28.65 -12.22
CA ALA A 455 23.73 28.30 -11.50
C ALA A 455 23.20 26.90 -11.88
N LEU A 456 23.25 26.55 -13.17
CA LEU A 456 22.87 25.22 -13.67
C LEU A 456 23.79 24.14 -13.12
N HIS A 457 25.12 24.31 -13.21
CA HIS A 457 26.09 23.37 -12.64
C HIS A 457 25.85 23.15 -11.14
N LYS A 458 25.65 24.22 -10.37
CA LYS A 458 25.40 24.14 -8.92
C LYS A 458 24.09 23.41 -8.58
N ARG A 459 23.01 23.66 -9.34
CA ARG A 459 21.67 23.13 -9.02
C ARG A 459 21.40 21.76 -9.63
N LEU A 460 22.06 21.43 -10.74
CA LEU A 460 21.89 20.21 -11.50
C LEU A 460 23.23 19.50 -11.75
N PRO A 461 24.01 19.17 -10.69
CA PRO A 461 25.34 18.60 -10.85
C PRO A 461 25.34 17.23 -11.53
N LYS A 462 24.19 16.53 -11.58
CA LYS A 462 24.03 15.27 -12.31
C LYS A 462 23.89 15.46 -13.83
N ILE A 463 23.35 16.60 -14.27
CA ILE A 463 23.12 16.90 -15.69
C ILE A 463 24.32 17.69 -16.25
N PHE A 464 24.90 18.57 -15.44
CA PHE A 464 26.06 19.37 -15.78
C PHE A 464 27.20 19.06 -14.80
N PRO A 465 27.99 17.99 -15.06
CA PRO A 465 29.06 17.54 -14.16
C PRO A 465 30.18 18.56 -13.98
N SER A 466 30.45 19.39 -15.00
CA SER A 466 31.41 20.48 -14.94
C SER A 466 30.78 21.84 -15.30
N LEU A 467 31.48 22.92 -14.96
CA LEU A 467 31.10 24.27 -15.40
C LEU A 467 31.17 24.40 -16.93
N ASP A 468 32.19 23.83 -17.55
CA ASP A 468 32.40 23.86 -19.00
C ASP A 468 31.22 23.22 -19.75
N ASP A 469 30.70 22.09 -19.25
CA ASP A 469 29.52 21.44 -19.82
C ASP A 469 28.29 22.36 -19.79
N ALA A 470 28.09 23.07 -18.67
CA ALA A 470 27.01 24.03 -18.53
C ALA A 470 27.21 25.24 -19.45
N GLU A 471 28.43 25.75 -19.59
CA GLU A 471 28.74 26.88 -20.47
C GLU A 471 28.52 26.54 -21.94
N ILE A 472 28.94 25.35 -22.39
CA ILE A 472 28.68 24.86 -23.75
C ILE A 472 27.18 24.83 -24.00
N PHE A 473 26.41 24.23 -23.08
CA PHE A 473 24.96 24.17 -23.18
C PHE A 473 24.31 25.55 -23.26
N VAL A 474 24.69 26.49 -22.38
CA VAL A 474 24.12 27.85 -22.38
C VAL A 474 24.45 28.58 -23.68
N LYS A 475 25.67 28.45 -24.21
CA LYS A 475 26.07 29.04 -25.50
C LYS A 475 25.24 28.48 -26.66
N GLU A 476 25.01 27.16 -26.68
CA GLU A 476 24.15 26.54 -27.69
C GLU A 476 22.71 27.03 -27.61
N GLU A 477 22.13 27.10 -26.40
CA GLU A 477 20.77 27.62 -26.20
C GLU A 477 20.66 29.10 -26.56
N GLN A 478 21.71 29.91 -26.31
CA GLN A 478 21.72 31.35 -26.61
C GLN A 478 21.62 31.65 -28.12
N LEU A 479 22.13 30.75 -28.97
CA LEU A 479 22.11 30.90 -30.43
C LEU A 479 20.75 30.58 -31.05
N LYS A 480 19.82 29.98 -30.30
CA LYS A 480 18.50 29.62 -30.81
C LYS A 480 17.61 30.85 -31.01
N ILE A 481 16.96 30.90 -32.17
CA ILE A 481 16.00 31.95 -32.52
C ILE A 481 14.61 31.50 -32.08
N TRP A 482 13.89 32.40 -31.41
CA TRP A 482 12.48 32.24 -31.08
C TRP A 482 11.63 32.49 -32.32
N ASN A 483 10.81 31.50 -32.68
CA ASN A 483 9.82 31.61 -33.75
C ASN A 483 8.48 32.16 -33.26
#